data_AF-A0A4S1FXT2-F1
#
_entry.id   AF-A0A4S1FXT2-F1
#
_cell.length_a   1.000
_cell.length_b   1.000
_cell.length_c   1.000
_cell.angle_alpha   90.00
_cell.angle_beta   90.00
_cell.angle_gamma   90.00
#
_symmetry.space_group_name_H-M   'P 1'
#
loop_
_entity.id
_entity.type
_entity.pdbx_description
1 polymer ?
#
loop_
_entity_poly.entity_id
_entity_poly.type
_entity_poly.pdbx_seq_one_letter_code
_entity_poly.pdbx_strand_id
1 'polypeptide(L)'
;AIEAGKHVLVEKPLALDAKDIPPLIKLRDEKKVLVCEAFMVTYHPQWIKVRDLIAAGAIGRLRHVQGAFSYYNVDPKNMRNQLDLGGGALPDIGVYPTVSTRFSTGREP
;
A
#
# COMPACT_ATOMS: atom_id res chain seq x y z
N ALA A 1 2.88 20.28 4.72
CA ALA A 1 4.18 19.69 5.12
C ALA A 1 5.21 19.74 4.00
N ILE A 2 4.90 19.20 2.81
CA ILE A 2 5.79 19.23 1.63
C ILE A 2 6.18 20.67 1.25
N GLU A 3 5.21 21.60 1.18
CA GLU A 3 5.48 23.01 0.84
C GLU A 3 6.48 23.69 1.79
N ALA A 4 6.49 23.24 3.05
CA ALA A 4 7.41 23.70 4.09
C ALA A 4 8.78 22.99 4.05
N GLY A 5 9.07 22.21 2.99
CA GLY A 5 10.35 21.53 2.81
C GLY A 5 10.58 20.32 3.73
N LYS A 6 9.51 19.74 4.29
CA LYS A 6 9.63 18.57 5.18
C LYS A 6 9.44 17.26 4.40
N HIS A 7 10.26 16.26 4.73
CA HIS A 7 9.96 14.87 4.37
C HIS A 7 8.66 14.43 5.06
N VAL A 8 7.87 13.59 4.38
CA VAL A 8 6.55 13.17 4.86
C VAL A 8 6.43 11.65 4.75
N LEU A 9 6.08 11.02 5.88
CA LEU A 9 5.57 9.66 5.94
C LEU A 9 4.08 9.75 6.28
N VAL A 10 3.21 9.25 5.42
CA VAL A 10 1.74 9.32 5.59
C VAL A 10 1.20 7.91 5.81
N GLU A 11 0.29 7.76 6.76
CA GLU A 11 -0.46 6.52 6.93
C GLU A 11 -1.25 6.16 5.68
N LYS A 12 -1.50 4.86 5.49
CA LYS A 12 -2.30 4.39 4.35
C LYS A 12 -3.80 4.66 4.58
N PRO A 13 -4.59 4.96 3.54
CA PRO A 13 -4.14 5.27 2.19
C PRO A 13 -3.58 6.70 2.09
N LEU A 14 -2.52 6.90 1.30
CA LEU A 14 -1.90 8.21 1.11
C LEU A 14 -2.89 9.25 0.55
N ALA A 15 -3.80 8.81 -0.31
CA ALA A 15 -4.94 9.58 -0.81
C ALA A 15 -6.14 8.66 -1.04
N LEU A 16 -7.35 9.23 -0.98
CA LEU A 16 -8.60 8.49 -1.25
C LEU A 16 -8.89 8.35 -2.76
N ASP A 17 -8.32 9.23 -3.59
CA ASP A 17 -8.44 9.19 -5.04
C ASP A 17 -7.04 9.19 -5.68
N ALA A 18 -6.85 8.32 -6.68
CA ALA A 18 -5.59 8.22 -7.40
C ALA A 18 -5.21 9.53 -8.12
N LYS A 19 -6.19 10.36 -8.51
CA LYS A 19 -5.95 11.66 -9.16
C LYS A 19 -5.25 12.68 -8.26
N ASP A 20 -5.28 12.45 -6.95
CA ASP A 20 -4.64 13.34 -5.96
C ASP A 20 -3.15 13.02 -5.77
N ILE A 21 -2.68 11.86 -6.28
CA ILE A 21 -1.29 11.43 -6.17
C ILE A 21 -0.33 12.22 -7.10
N PRO A 22 -0.61 12.44 -8.40
CA PRO A 22 0.31 13.13 -9.30
C PRO A 22 0.71 14.55 -8.85
N PRO A 23 -0.20 15.41 -8.34
CA PRO A 23 0.18 16.70 -7.77
C PRO A 23 1.16 16.59 -6.59
N LEU A 24 1.01 15.56 -5.75
CA LEU A 24 1.91 15.32 -4.62
C LEU A 24 3.30 14.85 -5.06
N ILE A 25 3.36 14.00 -6.10
CA ILE A 25 4.62 13.59 -6.74
C ILE A 25 5.34 14.81 -7.31
N LYS A 26 4.63 15.66 -8.07
CA LYS A 26 5.19 16.89 -8.64
C LYS A 26 5.76 17.79 -7.54
N LEU A 27 4.98 18.05 -6.49
CA LEU A 27 5.40 18.93 -5.39
C LEU A 27 6.58 18.34 -4.60
N ARG A 28 6.60 17.02 -4.37
CA ARG A 28 7.74 16.30 -3.76
C ARG A 28 9.03 16.57 -4.53
N ASP A 29 8.97 16.43 -5.85
CA ASP A 29 10.14 16.56 -6.73
C ASP A 29 10.62 18.02 -6.80
N GLU A 30 9.70 18.97 -6.92
CA GLU A 30 10.01 20.41 -6.90
C GLU A 30 10.67 20.85 -5.59
N LYS A 31 10.15 20.37 -4.46
CA LYS A 31 10.67 20.70 -3.12
C LYS A 31 11.87 19.84 -2.72
N LYS A 32 12.25 18.84 -3.53
CA LYS A 32 13.34 17.89 -3.27
C LYS A 32 13.23 17.20 -1.91
N VAL A 33 12.01 16.84 -1.53
CA VAL A 33 11.75 16.10 -0.28
C VAL A 33 11.38 14.65 -0.58
N LEU A 34 11.23 13.84 0.46
CA LEU A 34 10.73 12.47 0.36
C LEU A 34 9.27 12.48 0.79
N VAL A 35 8.43 11.77 0.05
CA VAL A 35 7.03 11.51 0.41
C VAL A 35 6.82 10.02 0.22
N CYS A 36 6.43 9.35 1.30
CA CYS A 36 6.23 7.92 1.32
C CYS A 36 4.92 7.58 2.02
N GLU A 37 4.21 6.60 1.48
CA GLU A 37 3.11 5.94 2.16
C GLU A 37 3.66 4.87 3.10
N ALA A 38 3.12 4.80 4.32
CA ALA A 38 3.56 3.91 5.37
C ALA A 38 3.11 2.45 5.16
N PHE A 39 3.61 1.82 4.09
CA PHE A 39 3.39 0.40 3.83
C PHE A 39 4.56 -0.45 4.32
N MET A 40 4.39 -1.11 5.46
CA MET A 40 5.45 -1.92 6.10
C MET A 40 5.94 -3.09 5.24
N VAL A 41 5.10 -3.60 4.33
CA VAL A 41 5.38 -4.73 3.44
C VAL A 41 6.68 -4.53 2.65
N THR A 42 6.95 -3.31 2.16
CA THR A 42 8.12 -3.04 1.31
C THR A 42 9.44 -3.03 2.08
N TYR A 43 9.38 -2.94 3.42
CA TYR A 43 10.54 -2.85 4.30
C TYR A 43 10.75 -4.10 5.18
N HIS A 44 9.76 -4.99 5.24
CA HIS A 44 9.81 -6.15 6.13
C HIS A 44 10.68 -7.28 5.53
N PRO A 45 11.68 -7.82 6.26
CA PRO A 45 12.61 -8.83 5.74
C PRO A 45 11.94 -10.08 5.15
N GLN A 46 10.81 -10.50 5.72
CA GLN A 46 10.02 -11.62 5.20
C GLN A 46 9.56 -11.39 3.76
N TRP A 47 9.06 -10.20 3.43
CA TRP A 47 8.55 -9.90 2.09
C TRP A 47 9.67 -9.70 1.08
N ILE A 48 10.80 -9.16 1.52
CA ILE A 48 12.04 -9.11 0.74
C ILE A 48 12.46 -10.53 0.37
N LYS A 49 12.50 -11.46 1.35
CA LYS A 49 12.84 -12.85 1.11
C LYS A 49 11.88 -13.55 0.15
N VAL A 50 10.56 -13.33 0.29
CA VAL A 50 9.56 -13.89 -0.63
C VAL A 50 9.81 -13.40 -2.06
N ARG A 51 10.03 -12.10 -2.24
CA ARG A 51 10.35 -11.51 -3.55
C ARG A 51 11.58 -12.15 -4.17
N ASP A 52 12.65 -12.28 -3.39
CA ASP A 52 13.92 -12.85 -3.85
C ASP A 52 13.77 -14.33 -4.25
N LEU A 53 12.99 -15.11 -3.49
CA LEU A 53 12.70 -16.51 -3.82
C LEU A 53 11.89 -16.66 -5.10
N ILE A 54 10.87 -15.81 -5.30
CA ILE A 54 10.08 -15.81 -6.54
C ILE A 54 10.97 -15.43 -7.72
N ALA A 55 11.77 -14.37 -7.59
CA ALA A 55 12.69 -13.92 -8.64
C ALA A 55 13.76 -14.98 -8.98
N ALA A 56 14.24 -15.73 -7.99
CA ALA A 56 15.18 -16.83 -8.17
C ALA A 56 14.54 -18.11 -8.76
N GLY A 57 13.23 -18.13 -9.00
CA GLY A 57 12.52 -19.28 -9.55
C GLY A 57 12.33 -20.44 -8.56
N ALA A 58 12.37 -20.17 -7.25
CA ALA A 58 12.29 -21.21 -6.21
C ALA A 58 10.98 -22.02 -6.22
N ILE A 59 9.92 -21.47 -6.82
CA ILE A 59 8.61 -22.13 -7.00
C ILE A 59 8.33 -22.50 -8.45
N GLY A 60 9.34 -22.42 -9.33
CA GLY A 60 9.16 -22.50 -10.77
C GLY A 60 8.37 -21.32 -11.33
N ARG A 61 7.51 -21.60 -12.33
CA ARG A 61 6.70 -20.56 -12.99
C ARG A 61 5.47 -20.23 -12.13
N LEU A 62 5.44 -19.03 -11.56
CA LEU A 62 4.26 -18.49 -10.88
C LEU A 62 3.04 -18.46 -11.83
N ARG A 63 1.92 -19.06 -11.40
CA ARG A 63 0.67 -19.13 -12.17
C ARG A 63 -0.47 -18.33 -11.56
N HIS A 64 -0.53 -18.28 -10.23
CA HIS A 64 -1.62 -17.67 -9.50
C HIS A 64 -1.16 -17.25 -8.10
N VAL A 65 -1.75 -16.17 -7.58
CA VAL A 65 -1.60 -15.72 -6.19
C VAL A 65 -3.00 -15.50 -5.64
N GLN A 66 -3.28 -16.09 -4.47
CA GLN A 66 -4.51 -15.86 -3.72
C GLN A 66 -4.12 -15.30 -2.35
N GLY A 67 -4.76 -14.19 -1.96
CA GLY A 67 -4.56 -13.56 -0.66
C GLY A 67 -5.90 -13.23 -0.02
N ALA A 68 -6.00 -13.43 1.29
CA ALA A 68 -7.16 -13.07 2.09
C ALA A 68 -6.70 -12.39 3.37
N PHE A 69 -7.39 -11.31 3.72
CA PHE A 69 -7.29 -10.68 5.04
C PHE A 69 -8.72 -10.48 5.51
N SER A 70 -9.05 -11.07 6.66
CA SER A 70 -10.32 -10.87 7.35
C SER A 70 -10.09 -10.53 8.82
N TYR A 71 -11.07 -9.84 9.40
CA TYR A 71 -11.19 -9.62 10.83
C TYR A 71 -12.68 -9.46 11.17
N TYR A 72 -13.04 -9.59 12.45
CA TYR A 72 -14.42 -9.41 12.90
C TYR A 72 -14.62 -8.00 13.45
N ASN A 73 -15.42 -7.18 12.77
CA ASN A 73 -15.82 -5.86 13.23
C ASN A 73 -17.19 -5.49 12.68
N VAL A 74 -18.21 -5.67 13.51
CA VAL A 74 -19.61 -5.40 13.15
C VAL A 74 -20.13 -4.08 13.71
N ASP A 75 -19.30 -3.29 14.39
CA ASP A 75 -19.72 -2.02 14.97
C ASP A 75 -19.94 -0.96 13.87
N PRO A 76 -21.19 -0.51 13.62
CA PRO A 76 -21.45 0.50 12.60
C PRO A 76 -20.85 1.86 12.94
N LYS A 77 -20.51 2.11 14.22
CA LYS A 77 -19.87 3.36 14.66
C LYS A 77 -18.37 3.37 14.43
N ASN A 78 -17.76 2.25 14.09
CA ASN A 78 -16.34 2.23 13.74
C ASN A 78 -16.09 2.99 12.44
N MET A 79 -15.07 3.86 12.40
CA MET A 79 -14.74 4.63 11.19
C MET A 79 -14.52 3.77 9.94
N ARG A 80 -14.05 2.53 10.10
CA ARG A 80 -13.84 1.58 8.99
C ARG A 80 -15.16 1.13 8.34
N ASN A 81 -16.27 1.30 9.04
CA ASN A 81 -17.62 0.98 8.58
C ASN A 81 -18.41 2.23 8.13
N GLN A 82 -17.77 3.41 8.10
CA GLN A 82 -18.37 4.69 7.70
C GLN A 82 -17.77 5.16 6.36
N LEU A 83 -18.58 5.20 5.30
CA LEU A 83 -18.11 5.48 3.93
C LEU A 83 -17.57 6.90 3.75
N ASP A 84 -18.18 7.88 4.41
CA ASP A 84 -17.79 9.29 4.40
C ASP A 84 -16.41 9.54 5.04
N LEU A 85 -15.95 8.63 5.91
CA LEU A 85 -14.63 8.64 6.51
C LEU A 85 -13.58 7.84 5.70
N GLY A 86 -13.92 7.40 4.49
CA GLY A 86 -13.05 6.52 3.68
C GLY A 86 -13.06 5.06 4.16
N GLY A 87 -14.09 4.66 4.90
CA GLY A 87 -14.29 3.28 5.34
C GLY A 87 -14.56 2.30 4.21
N GLY A 88 -14.48 1.02 4.53
CA GLY A 88 -14.66 -0.10 3.62
C GLY A 88 -13.53 -1.12 3.70
N ALA A 89 -13.84 -2.38 3.42
CA ALA A 89 -12.85 -3.46 3.51
C ALA A 89 -11.70 -3.31 2.49
N LEU A 90 -11.98 -2.76 1.31
CA LEU A 90 -10.96 -2.53 0.26
C LEU A 90 -9.88 -1.52 0.68
N PRO A 91 -10.21 -0.25 1.03
CA PRO A 91 -9.20 0.73 1.45
C PRO A 91 -8.55 0.38 2.79
N ASP A 92 -9.23 -0.38 3.66
CA ASP A 92 -8.66 -0.77 4.95
C ASP A 92 -7.71 -1.98 4.86
N ILE A 93 -8.23 -3.14 4.45
CA ILE A 93 -7.47 -4.40 4.48
C ILE A 93 -7.20 -5.01 3.11
N GLY A 94 -8.00 -4.71 2.10
CA GLY A 94 -7.82 -5.20 0.73
C GLY A 94 -6.52 -4.72 0.08
N VAL A 95 -6.00 -3.59 0.55
CA VAL A 95 -4.70 -3.05 0.13
C VAL A 95 -3.54 -3.99 0.45
N TYR A 96 -3.57 -4.74 1.56
CA TYR A 96 -2.44 -5.59 1.97
C TYR A 96 -2.17 -6.77 1.03
N PRO A 97 -3.14 -7.64 0.69
CA PRO A 97 -2.89 -8.71 -0.27
C PRO A 97 -2.55 -8.15 -1.66
N THR A 98 -3.13 -7.01 -2.04
CA THR A 98 -2.85 -6.33 -3.32
C THR A 98 -1.39 -5.84 -3.39
N VAL A 99 -0.97 -5.01 -2.43
CA VAL A 99 0.39 -4.45 -2.36
C VAL A 99 1.42 -5.55 -2.18
N SER A 100 1.17 -6.53 -1.30
CA SER A 100 2.11 -7.63 -1.07
C SER A 100 2.30 -8.50 -2.30
N THR A 101 1.24 -8.75 -3.07
CA THR A 101 1.33 -9.49 -4.33
C THR A 101 2.13 -8.70 -5.37
N ARG A 102 1.82 -7.42 -5.58
CA ARG A 102 2.56 -6.56 -6.51
C ARG A 102 4.05 -6.47 -6.12
N PHE A 103 4.33 -6.23 -4.84
CA PHE A 103 5.70 -6.12 -4.34
C PHE A 103 6.49 -7.43 -4.48
N SER A 104 5.91 -8.56 -4.07
CA SER A 104 6.61 -9.85 -4.09
C SER A 104 6.80 -10.41 -5.50
N THR A 105 5.91 -10.08 -6.43
CA THR A 105 5.98 -10.58 -7.81
C THR A 105 6.66 -9.61 -8.77
N GLY A 106 6.76 -8.32 -8.42
CA GLY A 106 7.24 -7.27 -9.31
C GLY A 106 6.32 -7.02 -10.52
N ARG A 107 5.05 -7.41 -10.43
CA ARG A 107 4.07 -7.31 -11.53
C ARG A 107 2.92 -6.38 -11.16
N GLU A 108 2.42 -5.68 -12.18
CA GLU A 108 1.18 -4.90 -12.11
C GLU A 108 -0.04 -5.80 -12.37
N PRO A 109 -1.24 -5.40 -11.89
CA PRO A 109 -2.51 -5.91 -12.39
C PRO A 109 -2.71 -5.67 -13.89
#